data_AF-A0A9W7T5N1-F1
#
_entry.id   AF-A0A9W7T5N1-F1
#
_cell.length_a   1.000
_cell.length_b   1.000
_cell.length_c   1.000
_cell.angle_alpha   90.00
_cell.angle_beta   90.00
_cell.angle_gamma   90.00
#
_symmetry.space_group_name_H-M   'P 1'
#
loop_
_entity.id
_entity.type
_entity.pdbx_description
1 polymer ?
#
loop_
_entity_poly.entity_id
_entity_poly.type
_entity_poly.pdbx_seq_one_letter_code
_entity_poly.pdbx_strand_id
1 'polypeptide(L)'
;MCNLTLCVLLFLAASSSSSCPVHCVCETTIVNCVNQGLRSIPQPLPKDITTLNINGNDIRNLNNESFPSPLEHLTSLYVSGSQVEQLNTMVFANLPSLRFLDLSNNIIVHFSAEAFSQDNKVEVLNLSRSLYNYSYVGVFANLFKQSLPKVSHLDLSNNKLVLLPEGTFTGLLDLTVLDLRNNSLVSIMNGTFQNRALEELDLRDNALKDLPNGTLADLCLIPDLRVRLAGNPWRCDCNIEDMLIWLKRYDLVVDKLKITCSAPAGLKHVSLLQLKQYQLPCTYTGDLKGVLETSYVFLGMVLALIGVIFLLVLYLNRKGIKRWIYNIRDACRDHMEGYHYRYEINSDPRLANLSLNSDV
;
A
#
# COMPACT_ATOMS: atom_id res chain seq x y z
N MET A 1 76.93 9.54 -30.21
CA MET A 1 76.53 9.45 -28.79
C MET A 1 75.34 10.37 -28.58
N CYS A 2 74.22 9.83 -28.05
CA CYS A 2 73.03 10.54 -27.54
C CYS A 2 72.30 11.53 -28.49
N ASN A 3 70.98 11.51 -28.67
CA ASN A 3 69.90 11.08 -27.78
C ASN A 3 68.71 10.59 -28.61
N LEU A 4 68.55 9.26 -28.71
CA LEU A 4 67.29 8.61 -29.12
C LEU A 4 66.24 8.62 -27.98
N THR A 5 66.63 9.14 -26.81
CA THR A 5 65.85 9.20 -25.56
C THR A 5 64.85 10.35 -25.50
N LEU A 6 64.93 11.36 -26.38
CA LEU A 6 64.02 12.52 -26.33
C LEU A 6 62.74 12.33 -27.16
N CYS A 7 62.73 11.46 -28.17
CA CYS A 7 61.51 11.14 -28.93
C CYS A 7 60.59 10.12 -28.24
N VAL A 8 61.10 9.35 -27.28
CA VAL A 8 60.30 8.40 -26.50
C VAL A 8 59.51 9.10 -25.38
N LEU A 9 59.92 10.31 -24.96
CA LEU A 9 59.24 11.08 -23.93
C LEU A 9 58.09 11.97 -24.44
N LEU A 10 57.91 12.08 -25.76
CA LEU A 10 56.77 12.78 -26.39
C LEU A 10 55.61 11.85 -26.79
N PHE A 11 55.73 10.55 -26.51
CA PHE A 11 54.67 9.55 -26.70
C PHE A 11 54.09 8.99 -25.38
N LEU A 12 54.39 9.62 -24.24
CA LEU A 12 53.81 9.26 -22.93
C LEU A 12 52.72 10.23 -22.45
N ALA A 13 52.25 11.13 -23.33
CA ALA A 13 51.12 12.01 -23.06
C ALA A 13 49.92 11.65 -23.95
N ALA A 14 49.41 10.42 -23.82
CA ALA A 14 48.08 10.07 -24.31
C ALA A 14 47.48 8.94 -23.46
N SER A 15 46.34 9.27 -22.86
CA SER A 15 45.39 8.41 -22.15
C SER A 15 45.89 7.68 -20.90
N SER A 16 45.62 8.27 -19.74
CA SER A 16 45.13 7.47 -18.60
C SER A 16 43.84 6.79 -19.06
N SER A 17 43.95 5.63 -19.68
CA SER A 17 42.81 4.85 -20.15
C SER A 17 42.04 4.36 -18.93
N SER A 18 41.03 5.13 -18.50
CA SER A 18 39.88 4.57 -17.80
C SER A 18 39.30 3.51 -18.73
N SER A 19 39.68 2.26 -18.51
CA SER A 19 39.25 1.16 -19.37
C SER A 19 37.73 1.13 -19.35
N CYS A 20 37.11 1.22 -20.52
CA CYS A 20 35.67 1.02 -20.66
C CYS A 20 35.33 -0.40 -20.20
N PRO A 21 34.22 -0.62 -19.47
CA PRO A 21 33.83 -1.96 -19.10
C PRO A 21 33.53 -2.82 -20.32
N VAL A 22 33.77 -4.13 -20.20
CA VAL A 22 33.49 -5.09 -21.26
C VAL A 22 31.99 -5.10 -21.56
N HIS A 23 31.62 -5.19 -22.84
CA HIS A 23 30.24 -5.11 -23.36
C HIS A 23 29.58 -3.72 -23.26
N CYS A 24 30.31 -2.71 -22.80
CA CYS A 24 29.83 -1.33 -22.77
C CYS A 24 30.45 -0.48 -23.88
N VAL A 25 29.77 0.61 -24.22
CA VAL A 25 30.26 1.69 -25.09
C VAL A 25 30.49 2.91 -24.22
N CYS A 26 31.71 3.47 -24.27
CA CYS A 26 32.07 4.67 -23.53
C CYS A 26 32.27 5.84 -24.49
N GLU A 27 31.51 6.91 -24.28
CA GLU A 27 31.58 8.15 -25.04
C GLU A 27 31.81 9.29 -24.05
N THR A 28 32.96 9.97 -24.15
CA THR A 28 33.38 11.02 -23.20
C THR A 28 33.28 10.56 -21.74
N THR A 29 32.27 11.03 -21.00
CA THR A 29 32.00 10.71 -19.58
C THR A 29 30.76 9.84 -19.40
N ILE A 30 30.22 9.30 -20.49
CA ILE A 30 29.03 8.45 -20.52
C ILE A 30 29.47 7.00 -20.73
N VAL A 31 28.96 6.10 -19.89
CA VAL A 31 29.11 4.65 -20.06
C VAL A 31 27.75 4.04 -20.33
N ASN A 32 27.60 3.40 -21.48
CA ASN A 32 26.35 2.83 -21.96
C ASN A 32 26.47 1.30 -22.14
N CYS A 33 25.69 0.54 -21.38
CA CYS A 33 25.70 -0.91 -21.32
C CYS A 33 24.27 -1.49 -21.39
N VAL A 34 23.45 -0.95 -22.28
CA VAL A 34 22.03 -1.33 -22.40
C VAL A 34 21.87 -2.72 -23.02
N ASN A 35 20.96 -3.54 -22.46
CA ASN A 35 20.58 -4.86 -22.97
C ASN A 35 21.77 -5.83 -23.17
N GLN A 36 22.72 -5.83 -22.24
CA GLN A 36 23.92 -6.68 -22.32
C GLN A 36 23.81 -7.96 -21.47
N GLY A 37 22.67 -8.19 -20.80
CA GLY A 37 22.47 -9.35 -19.91
C GLY A 37 23.36 -9.30 -18.66
N LEU A 38 23.72 -8.09 -18.21
CA LEU A 38 24.58 -7.91 -17.04
C LEU A 38 23.84 -8.33 -15.77
N ARG A 39 24.52 -9.07 -14.90
CA ARG A 39 23.97 -9.48 -13.58
C ARG A 39 24.45 -8.60 -12.43
N SER A 40 25.37 -7.69 -12.71
CA SER A 40 25.97 -6.75 -11.77
C SER A 40 26.40 -5.48 -12.49
N ILE A 41 26.68 -4.42 -11.74
CA ILE A 41 27.29 -3.19 -12.28
C ILE A 41 28.64 -3.56 -12.92
N PRO A 42 28.91 -3.17 -14.18
CA PRO A 42 30.10 -3.59 -14.88
C PRO A 42 31.33 -2.83 -14.36
N GLN A 43 32.47 -3.50 -14.32
CA GLN A 43 33.74 -2.95 -13.81
C GLN A 43 34.87 -3.15 -14.84
N PRO A 44 35.90 -2.27 -14.85
CA PRO A 44 36.02 -1.05 -14.07
C PRO A 44 35.20 0.10 -14.67
N LEU A 45 34.65 0.99 -13.81
CA LEU A 45 34.03 2.24 -14.26
C LEU A 45 35.08 3.38 -14.35
N PRO A 46 35.03 4.24 -15.39
CA PRO A 46 35.81 5.48 -15.45
C PRO A 46 35.55 6.39 -14.24
N LYS A 47 36.59 7.03 -13.70
CA LYS A 47 36.47 7.89 -12.51
C LYS A 47 35.75 9.22 -12.80
N ASP A 48 35.85 9.69 -14.03
CA ASP A 48 35.26 10.92 -14.56
C ASP A 48 33.85 10.70 -15.14
N ILE A 49 33.27 9.51 -14.94
CA ILE A 49 31.92 9.19 -15.41
C ILE A 49 30.88 10.17 -14.82
N THR A 50 30.06 10.73 -15.71
CA THR A 50 28.91 11.57 -15.35
C THR A 50 27.60 10.83 -15.50
N THR A 51 27.55 9.87 -16.42
CA THR A 51 26.32 9.12 -16.73
C THR A 51 26.61 7.64 -16.91
N LEU A 52 25.87 6.81 -16.17
CA LEU A 52 25.89 5.35 -16.31
C LEU A 52 24.51 4.89 -16.76
N ASN A 53 24.44 4.28 -17.94
CA ASN A 53 23.23 3.68 -18.47
C ASN A 53 23.37 2.17 -18.56
N ILE A 54 22.62 1.46 -17.70
CA ILE A 54 22.63 0.00 -17.58
C ILE A 54 21.20 -0.55 -17.67
N ASN A 55 20.34 0.11 -18.46
CA ASN A 55 18.95 -0.32 -18.65
C ASN A 55 18.85 -1.71 -19.33
N GLY A 56 17.79 -2.43 -19.00
CA GLY A 56 17.44 -3.70 -19.65
C GLY A 56 18.40 -4.84 -19.36
N ASN A 57 19.01 -4.85 -18.17
CA ASN A 57 19.91 -5.92 -17.72
C ASN A 57 19.22 -6.86 -16.70
N ASP A 58 19.96 -7.72 -16.03
CA ASP A 58 19.46 -8.70 -15.05
C ASP A 58 20.03 -8.45 -13.64
N ILE A 59 20.05 -7.19 -13.21
CA ILE A 59 20.67 -6.73 -11.96
C ILE A 59 19.64 -6.77 -10.84
N ARG A 60 19.46 -7.95 -10.24
CA ARG A 60 18.40 -8.17 -9.23
C ARG A 60 18.66 -7.46 -7.89
N ASN A 61 19.91 -7.35 -7.48
CA ASN A 61 20.27 -6.80 -6.17
C ASN A 61 21.27 -5.67 -6.35
N LEU A 62 20.96 -4.52 -5.76
CA LEU A 62 21.90 -3.40 -5.64
C LEU A 62 22.30 -3.25 -4.17
N ASN A 63 23.59 -3.28 -3.91
CA ASN A 63 24.18 -3.25 -2.57
C ASN A 63 25.42 -2.34 -2.52
N ASN A 64 26.01 -2.19 -1.33
CA ASN A 64 27.21 -1.39 -1.11
C ASN A 64 28.43 -1.82 -1.97
N GLU A 65 28.49 -3.08 -2.42
CA GLU A 65 29.56 -3.57 -3.31
C GLU A 65 29.33 -3.22 -4.78
N SER A 66 28.11 -2.80 -5.16
CA SER A 66 27.75 -2.45 -6.54
C SER A 66 28.54 -1.23 -7.05
N PHE A 67 28.88 -0.31 -6.15
CA PHE A 67 29.71 0.86 -6.41
C PHE A 67 30.92 0.86 -5.46
N PRO A 68 31.99 0.11 -5.77
CA PRO A 68 33.08 -0.16 -4.82
C PRO A 68 33.97 1.06 -4.53
N SER A 69 33.97 2.06 -5.42
CA SER A 69 34.75 3.29 -5.27
C SER A 69 33.87 4.53 -5.48
N PRO A 70 34.14 5.65 -4.79
CA PRO A 70 33.42 6.91 -5.00
C PRO A 70 33.46 7.38 -6.46
N LEU A 71 32.29 7.71 -7.01
CA LEU A 71 32.13 8.30 -8.33
C LEU A 71 31.70 9.76 -8.17
N GLU A 72 32.68 10.63 -7.94
CA GLU A 72 32.50 12.04 -7.57
C GLU A 72 31.70 12.86 -8.60
N HIS A 73 31.74 12.44 -9.86
CA HIS A 73 31.13 13.16 -10.98
C HIS A 73 29.84 12.52 -11.50
N LEU A 74 29.44 11.34 -11.00
CA LEU A 74 28.25 10.65 -11.51
C LEU A 74 26.99 11.39 -11.06
N THR A 75 26.28 11.96 -12.02
CA THR A 75 25.03 12.73 -11.79
C THR A 75 23.78 11.98 -12.22
N SER A 76 23.90 11.05 -13.17
CA SER A 76 22.76 10.32 -13.74
C SER A 76 23.01 8.81 -13.79
N LEU A 77 22.12 8.06 -13.17
CA LEU A 77 22.14 6.59 -13.16
C LEU A 77 20.82 6.04 -13.69
N TYR A 78 20.91 5.26 -14.77
CA TYR A 78 19.76 4.61 -15.39
C TYR A 78 19.85 3.09 -15.19
N VAL A 79 18.89 2.52 -14.46
CA VAL A 79 18.79 1.07 -14.15
C VAL A 79 17.37 0.57 -14.44
N SER A 80 16.73 1.16 -15.45
CA SER A 80 15.36 0.85 -15.85
C SER A 80 15.26 -0.53 -16.49
N GLY A 81 14.23 -1.30 -16.17
CA GLY A 81 13.99 -2.60 -16.82
C GLY A 81 15.02 -3.67 -16.46
N SER A 82 15.73 -3.52 -15.34
CA SER A 82 16.86 -4.38 -14.96
C SER A 82 16.50 -5.49 -13.96
N GLN A 83 15.21 -5.73 -13.75
CA GLN A 83 14.66 -6.71 -12.78
C GLN A 83 15.16 -6.49 -11.34
N VAL A 84 15.42 -5.24 -10.93
CA VAL A 84 15.84 -4.93 -9.56
C VAL A 84 14.74 -5.33 -8.59
N GLU A 85 15.07 -6.21 -7.65
CA GLU A 85 14.21 -6.70 -6.57
C GLU A 85 14.54 -6.03 -5.23
N GLN A 86 15.83 -5.77 -4.96
CA GLN A 86 16.29 -5.27 -3.66
C GLN A 86 17.32 -4.14 -3.80
N LEU A 87 17.09 -3.07 -3.03
CA LEU A 87 18.06 -2.00 -2.77
C LEU A 87 18.41 -1.99 -1.29
N ASN A 88 19.67 -2.31 -1.00
CA ASN A 88 20.17 -2.46 0.37
C ASN A 88 20.61 -1.12 0.98
N THR A 89 20.92 -1.14 2.27
CA THR A 89 21.45 0.00 3.00
C THR A 89 22.73 0.54 2.34
N MET A 90 22.84 1.87 2.27
CA MET A 90 24.01 2.60 1.78
C MET A 90 24.47 2.25 0.35
N VAL A 91 23.59 1.67 -0.47
CA VAL A 91 23.90 1.29 -1.85
C VAL A 91 24.37 2.46 -2.72
N PHE A 92 23.85 3.67 -2.47
CA PHE A 92 24.21 4.87 -3.24
C PHE A 92 25.20 5.78 -2.50
N ALA A 93 25.81 5.33 -1.40
CA ALA A 93 26.70 6.15 -0.58
C ALA A 93 27.95 6.63 -1.33
N ASN A 94 28.43 5.84 -2.30
CA ASN A 94 29.59 6.19 -3.13
C ASN A 94 29.22 7.04 -4.36
N LEU A 95 28.00 7.60 -4.41
CA LEU A 95 27.51 8.46 -5.51
C LEU A 95 27.12 9.86 -4.99
N PRO A 96 28.06 10.65 -4.42
CA PRO A 96 27.76 11.89 -3.69
C PRO A 96 27.22 13.05 -4.56
N SER A 97 27.29 12.91 -5.88
CA SER A 97 26.82 13.89 -6.86
C SER A 97 25.58 13.44 -7.63
N LEU A 98 25.01 12.28 -7.27
CA LEU A 98 23.84 11.73 -7.96
C LEU A 98 22.64 12.65 -7.82
N ARG A 99 22.06 13.04 -8.96
CA ARG A 99 20.89 13.93 -9.06
C ARG A 99 19.69 13.23 -9.68
N PHE A 100 19.94 12.38 -10.67
CA PHE A 100 18.91 11.67 -11.41
C PHE A 100 19.09 10.15 -11.23
N LEU A 101 18.04 9.49 -10.75
CA LEU A 101 18.00 8.05 -10.56
C LEU A 101 16.74 7.47 -11.21
N ASP A 102 16.94 6.66 -12.26
CA ASP A 102 15.86 5.93 -12.92
C ASP A 102 15.89 4.46 -12.55
N LEU A 103 14.87 4.05 -11.79
CA LEU A 103 14.59 2.68 -11.35
C LEU A 103 13.25 2.18 -11.93
N SER A 104 12.75 2.80 -13.00
CA SER A 104 11.48 2.42 -13.61
C SER A 104 11.49 1.00 -14.18
N ASN A 105 10.31 0.41 -14.39
CA ASN A 105 10.16 -0.92 -14.99
C ASN A 105 10.93 -2.05 -14.27
N ASN A 106 11.11 -1.93 -12.95
CA ASN A 106 11.72 -2.97 -12.11
C ASN A 106 10.66 -3.74 -11.30
N ILE A 107 11.10 -4.61 -10.39
CA ILE A 107 10.23 -5.45 -9.55
C ILE A 107 10.62 -5.31 -8.08
N ILE A 108 10.76 -4.06 -7.63
CA ILE A 108 11.30 -3.72 -6.32
C ILE A 108 10.34 -4.25 -5.24
N VAL A 109 10.87 -5.17 -4.44
CA VAL A 109 10.23 -5.72 -3.25
C VAL A 109 10.83 -5.07 -2.00
N HIS A 110 12.12 -4.74 -1.98
CA HIS A 110 12.73 -4.11 -0.82
C HIS A 110 13.52 -2.87 -1.23
N PHE A 111 13.24 -1.76 -0.55
CA PHE A 111 14.02 -0.52 -0.67
C PHE A 111 14.31 -0.04 0.75
N SER A 112 15.56 -0.17 1.17
CA SER A 112 16.01 0.29 2.49
C SER A 112 15.79 1.81 2.63
N ALA A 113 15.24 2.24 3.77
CA ALA A 113 15.11 3.66 4.07
C ALA A 113 16.49 4.35 4.09
N GLU A 114 17.55 3.63 4.44
CA GLU A 114 18.93 4.10 4.52
C GLU A 114 19.75 3.78 3.25
N ALA A 115 19.10 3.61 2.09
CA ALA A 115 19.80 3.37 0.82
C ALA A 115 20.69 4.55 0.39
N PHE A 116 20.33 5.77 0.81
CA PHE A 116 21.01 7.02 0.50
C PHE A 116 21.80 7.55 1.70
N SER A 117 22.89 8.28 1.43
CA SER A 117 23.56 9.08 2.46
C SER A 117 22.69 10.27 2.88
N GLN A 118 22.93 10.81 4.08
CA GLN A 118 22.17 11.94 4.64
C GLN A 118 22.31 13.23 3.80
N ASP A 119 23.44 13.40 3.12
CA ASP A 119 23.80 14.55 2.29
C ASP A 119 23.52 14.35 0.79
N ASN A 120 22.71 13.36 0.44
CA ASN A 120 22.40 13.04 -0.95
C ASN A 120 21.75 14.24 -1.69
N LYS A 121 21.95 14.26 -3.01
CA LYS A 121 21.53 15.35 -3.90
C LYS A 121 20.51 14.89 -4.93
N VAL A 122 19.80 13.79 -4.67
CA VAL A 122 18.84 13.24 -5.63
C VAL A 122 17.67 14.21 -5.78
N GLU A 123 17.48 14.70 -6.99
CA GLU A 123 16.44 15.67 -7.38
C GLU A 123 15.32 14.98 -8.14
N VAL A 124 15.66 13.99 -8.97
CA VAL A 124 14.70 13.26 -9.80
C VAL A 124 14.80 11.77 -9.50
N LEU A 125 13.67 11.21 -9.04
CA LEU A 125 13.54 9.79 -8.75
C LEU A 125 12.38 9.21 -9.57
N ASN A 126 12.71 8.30 -10.48
CA ASN A 126 11.72 7.57 -11.27
C ASN A 126 11.52 6.16 -10.72
N LEU A 127 10.33 5.90 -10.19
CA LEU A 127 9.84 4.61 -9.69
C LEU A 127 8.57 4.17 -10.45
N SER A 128 8.40 4.62 -11.68
CA SER A 128 7.27 4.21 -12.51
C SER A 128 7.34 2.71 -12.83
N ARG A 129 6.21 2.01 -12.69
CA ARG A 129 6.12 0.56 -12.91
C ARG A 129 7.25 -0.22 -12.22
N SER A 130 7.56 0.09 -10.97
CA SER A 130 8.66 -0.56 -10.24
C SER A 130 8.23 -1.26 -8.95
N LEU A 131 7.05 -0.93 -8.42
CA LEU A 131 6.60 -1.40 -7.11
C LEU A 131 5.80 -2.71 -7.26
N TYR A 132 6.46 -3.85 -7.01
CA TYR A 132 5.85 -5.17 -7.14
C TYR A 132 5.22 -5.64 -5.83
N ASN A 133 4.00 -6.18 -5.89
CA ASN A 133 3.27 -6.76 -4.75
C ASN A 133 2.93 -5.80 -3.59
N TYR A 134 3.08 -4.49 -3.77
CA TYR A 134 2.62 -3.48 -2.81
C TYR A 134 1.34 -2.80 -3.31
N SER A 135 0.27 -2.93 -2.55
CA SER A 135 -0.97 -2.15 -2.72
C SER A 135 -0.94 -0.84 -1.93
N TYR A 136 0.12 -0.61 -1.13
CA TYR A 136 0.30 0.54 -0.24
C TYR A 136 1.73 1.06 -0.29
N VAL A 137 1.87 2.38 -0.40
CA VAL A 137 3.17 3.10 -0.41
C VAL A 137 3.88 3.07 0.96
N GLY A 138 3.23 2.54 2.02
CA GLY A 138 3.72 2.58 3.40
C GLY A 138 5.14 2.02 3.61
N VAL A 139 5.60 1.12 2.75
CA VAL A 139 6.98 0.60 2.79
C VAL A 139 8.02 1.67 2.45
N PHE A 140 7.66 2.62 1.58
CA PHE A 140 8.52 3.72 1.15
C PHE A 140 8.23 5.02 1.92
N ALA A 141 7.22 5.05 2.78
CA ALA A 141 6.89 6.25 3.56
C ALA A 141 8.08 6.73 4.40
N ASN A 142 8.83 5.79 5.01
CA ASN A 142 10.05 6.14 5.76
C ASN A 142 11.16 6.67 4.85
N LEU A 143 11.34 6.08 3.66
CA LEU A 143 12.30 6.54 2.66
C LEU A 143 12.01 8.00 2.25
N PHE A 144 10.77 8.31 1.88
CA PHE A 144 10.37 9.67 1.50
C PHE A 144 10.44 10.65 2.67
N LYS A 145 10.13 10.19 3.87
CA LYS A 145 10.12 11.04 5.06
C LYS A 145 11.53 11.42 5.54
N GLN A 146 12.49 10.51 5.42
CA GLN A 146 13.80 10.65 6.09
C GLN A 146 14.97 10.87 5.14
N SER A 147 14.90 10.37 3.91
CA SER A 147 16.11 10.16 3.11
C SER A 147 16.14 10.91 1.79
N LEU A 148 15.04 11.58 1.39
CA LEU A 148 14.91 12.22 0.09
C LEU A 148 14.44 13.68 0.15
N PRO A 149 15.03 14.55 1.01
CA PRO A 149 14.56 15.93 1.19
C PRO A 149 14.72 16.79 -0.06
N LYS A 150 15.62 16.42 -0.98
CA LYS A 150 15.95 17.16 -2.21
C LYS A 150 15.19 16.73 -3.45
N VAL A 151 14.37 15.69 -3.36
CA VAL A 151 13.59 15.22 -4.52
C VAL A 151 12.55 16.27 -4.88
N SER A 152 12.72 16.84 -6.08
CA SER A 152 11.78 17.78 -6.70
C SER A 152 10.84 17.10 -7.67
N HIS A 153 11.26 16.00 -8.30
CA HIS A 153 10.44 15.24 -9.23
C HIS A 153 10.35 13.77 -8.80
N LEU A 154 9.14 13.31 -8.50
CA LEU A 154 8.86 11.93 -8.13
C LEU A 154 7.83 11.32 -9.08
N ASP A 155 8.26 10.29 -9.82
CA ASP A 155 7.37 9.50 -10.67
C ASP A 155 7.03 8.16 -10.00
N LEU A 156 5.77 8.00 -9.63
CA LEU A 156 5.16 6.78 -9.08
C LEU A 156 4.07 6.23 -10.02
N SER A 157 4.05 6.65 -11.28
CA SER A 157 3.05 6.24 -12.25
C SER A 157 3.11 4.75 -12.58
N ASN A 158 2.02 4.22 -13.13
CA ASN A 158 1.97 2.84 -13.64
C ASN A 158 2.29 1.77 -12.58
N ASN A 159 2.04 2.07 -11.30
CA ASN A 159 2.13 1.12 -10.21
C ASN A 159 0.73 0.59 -9.86
N LYS A 160 0.59 -0.13 -8.74
CA LYS A 160 -0.69 -0.72 -8.30
C LYS A 160 -1.16 -0.13 -6.96
N LEU A 161 -0.86 1.14 -6.74
CA LEU A 161 -1.14 1.83 -5.48
C LEU A 161 -2.65 2.01 -5.30
N VAL A 162 -3.18 1.61 -4.14
CA VAL A 162 -4.63 1.70 -3.83
C VAL A 162 -4.92 2.83 -2.84
N LEU A 163 -3.98 3.07 -1.92
CA LEU A 163 -4.09 4.06 -0.85
C LEU A 163 -2.76 4.79 -0.66
N LEU A 164 -2.86 6.08 -0.38
CA LEU A 164 -1.74 6.93 0.04
C LEU A 164 -1.94 7.27 1.52
N PRO A 165 -1.11 6.75 2.44
CA PRO A 165 -1.16 7.13 3.83
C PRO A 165 -1.04 8.64 4.04
N GLU A 166 -1.63 9.15 5.12
CA GLU A 166 -1.45 10.54 5.52
C GLU A 166 0.04 10.88 5.68
N GLY A 167 0.44 12.05 5.17
CA GLY A 167 1.79 12.53 5.31
C GLY A 167 2.86 11.80 4.49
N THR A 168 2.49 10.89 3.57
CA THR A 168 3.44 10.10 2.75
C THR A 168 4.52 10.96 2.08
N PHE A 169 4.17 12.16 1.62
CA PHE A 169 5.08 13.06 0.89
C PHE A 169 5.61 14.22 1.73
N THR A 170 5.28 14.30 3.03
CA THR A 170 5.62 15.46 3.87
C THR A 170 7.12 15.69 4.06
N GLY A 171 7.95 14.65 3.95
CA GLY A 171 9.41 14.80 4.00
C GLY A 171 10.06 15.26 2.70
N LEU A 172 9.32 15.27 1.59
CA LEU A 172 9.81 15.73 0.29
C LEU A 172 9.61 17.25 0.19
N LEU A 173 10.48 18.00 0.87
CA LEU A 173 10.31 19.44 1.07
C LEU A 173 10.39 20.24 -0.23
N ASP A 174 11.25 19.80 -1.16
CA ASP A 174 11.50 20.47 -2.44
C ASP A 174 10.61 19.90 -3.59
N LEU A 175 9.61 19.06 -3.27
CA LEU A 175 8.77 18.38 -4.27
C LEU A 175 7.90 19.36 -5.08
N THR A 176 8.17 19.44 -6.39
CA THR A 176 7.43 20.28 -7.34
C THR A 176 6.57 19.45 -8.31
N VAL A 177 7.00 18.25 -8.67
CA VAL A 177 6.28 17.38 -9.62
C VAL A 177 6.03 16.02 -9.00
N LEU A 178 4.76 15.65 -8.89
CA LEU A 178 4.32 14.34 -8.42
C LEU A 178 3.42 13.66 -9.46
N ASP A 179 3.89 12.54 -9.98
CA ASP A 179 3.15 11.74 -10.95
C ASP A 179 2.64 10.44 -10.31
N LEU A 180 1.31 10.32 -10.22
CA LEU A 180 0.60 9.16 -9.68
C LEU A 180 -0.33 8.55 -10.73
N ARG A 181 -0.17 8.88 -12.02
CA ARG A 181 -1.08 8.40 -13.07
C ARG A 181 -1.06 6.89 -13.22
N ASN A 182 -2.17 6.32 -13.70
CA ASN A 182 -2.29 4.89 -13.96
C ASN A 182 -1.95 4.02 -12.73
N ASN A 183 -2.58 4.35 -11.61
CA ASN A 183 -2.57 3.57 -10.37
C ASN A 183 -4.01 3.10 -10.06
N SER A 184 -4.25 2.58 -8.87
CA SER A 184 -5.57 2.08 -8.43
C SER A 184 -6.13 2.90 -7.26
N LEU A 185 -5.76 4.18 -7.15
CA LEU A 185 -6.12 5.01 -5.99
C LEU A 185 -7.64 5.19 -5.91
N VAL A 186 -8.24 4.73 -4.81
CA VAL A 186 -9.71 4.77 -4.62
C VAL A 186 -10.17 6.04 -3.91
N SER A 187 -9.33 6.56 -3.02
CA SER A 187 -9.56 7.80 -2.28
C SER A 187 -8.23 8.47 -1.93
N ILE A 188 -8.31 9.75 -1.61
CA ILE A 188 -7.18 10.56 -1.13
C ILE A 188 -7.51 10.97 0.31
N MET A 189 -6.58 10.76 1.24
CA MET A 189 -6.76 11.18 2.62
C MET A 189 -6.53 12.69 2.75
N ASN A 190 -7.23 13.33 3.68
CA ASN A 190 -6.97 14.73 4.00
C ASN A 190 -5.52 14.87 4.52
N GLY A 191 -4.83 15.94 4.13
CA GLY A 191 -3.43 16.13 4.49
C GLY A 191 -2.43 15.27 3.71
N THR A 192 -2.84 14.51 2.69
CA THR A 192 -1.89 13.83 1.78
C THR A 192 -1.04 14.83 1.00
N PHE A 193 -1.61 15.96 0.57
CA PHE A 193 -0.93 16.99 -0.23
C PHE A 193 -0.68 18.26 0.58
N GLN A 194 0.34 18.24 1.44
CA GLN A 194 0.74 19.39 2.25
C GLN A 194 1.99 20.11 1.73
N ASN A 195 2.66 19.56 0.71
CA ASN A 195 3.84 20.17 0.10
C ASN A 195 3.44 21.46 -0.65
N ARG A 196 3.81 22.61 -0.07
CA ARG A 196 3.47 23.94 -0.61
C ARG A 196 4.23 24.30 -1.88
N ALA A 197 5.31 23.58 -2.19
CA ALA A 197 6.12 23.77 -3.39
C ALA A 197 5.59 23.00 -4.60
N LEU A 198 4.51 22.21 -4.46
CA LEU A 198 4.01 21.38 -5.54
C LEU A 198 3.42 22.23 -6.67
N GLU A 199 3.92 22.04 -7.88
CA GLU A 199 3.50 22.76 -9.09
C GLU A 199 2.66 21.85 -10.01
N GLU A 200 3.01 20.57 -10.10
CA GLU A 200 2.28 19.60 -10.93
C GLU A 200 1.89 18.34 -10.15
N LEU A 201 0.60 18.01 -10.19
CA LEU A 201 0.04 16.79 -9.64
C LEU A 201 -0.76 16.03 -10.70
N ASP A 202 -0.32 14.82 -11.04
CA ASP A 202 -1.01 13.96 -11.98
C ASP A 202 -1.69 12.78 -11.27
N LEU A 203 -3.02 12.78 -11.26
CA LEU A 203 -3.87 11.74 -10.69
C LEU A 203 -4.70 11.01 -11.74
N ARG A 204 -4.34 11.14 -13.03
CA ARG A 204 -5.10 10.55 -14.12
C ARG A 204 -5.15 9.03 -14.04
N ASP A 205 -6.18 8.45 -14.63
CA ASP A 205 -6.30 7.00 -14.80
C ASP A 205 -6.16 6.24 -13.46
N ASN A 206 -6.85 6.73 -12.42
CA ASN A 206 -6.96 6.08 -11.11
C ASN A 206 -8.40 5.57 -10.88
N ALA A 207 -8.73 5.16 -9.66
CA ALA A 207 -10.04 4.65 -9.28
C ALA A 207 -10.86 5.64 -8.42
N LEU A 208 -10.55 6.94 -8.49
CA LEU A 208 -11.20 7.97 -7.69
C LEU A 208 -12.66 8.17 -8.10
N LYS A 209 -13.55 8.24 -7.11
CA LYS A 209 -14.99 8.47 -7.32
C LYS A 209 -15.41 9.90 -6.99
N ASP A 210 -14.69 10.53 -6.07
CA ASP A 210 -14.85 11.87 -5.56
C ASP A 210 -13.51 12.35 -4.95
N LEU A 211 -13.45 13.62 -4.58
CA LEU A 211 -12.37 14.19 -3.78
C LEU A 211 -12.99 14.78 -2.51
N PRO A 212 -12.53 14.38 -1.30
CA PRO A 212 -13.11 14.88 -0.07
C PRO A 212 -12.78 16.37 0.13
N ASN A 213 -13.66 17.08 0.84
CA ASN A 213 -13.56 18.54 1.03
C ASN A 213 -12.22 18.98 1.63
N GLY A 214 -11.62 18.16 2.50
CA GLY A 214 -10.28 18.42 3.03
C GLY A 214 -9.20 18.41 1.94
N THR A 215 -9.22 17.43 1.04
CA THR A 215 -8.31 17.40 -0.12
C THR A 215 -8.56 18.60 -1.05
N LEU A 216 -9.81 18.96 -1.31
CA LEU A 216 -10.13 20.15 -2.13
C LEU A 216 -9.56 21.43 -1.51
N ALA A 217 -9.68 21.58 -0.18
CA ALA A 217 -9.11 22.70 0.55
C ALA A 217 -7.57 22.70 0.50
N ASP A 218 -6.93 21.55 0.70
CA ASP A 218 -5.47 21.39 0.65
C ASP A 218 -4.92 21.84 -0.71
N LEU A 219 -5.54 21.40 -1.81
CA LEU A 219 -5.13 21.77 -3.18
C LEU A 219 -5.28 23.28 -3.45
N CYS A 220 -6.28 23.95 -2.86
CA CYS A 220 -6.46 25.39 -3.02
C CYS A 220 -5.39 26.24 -2.30
N LEU A 221 -4.72 25.65 -1.31
CA LEU A 221 -3.69 26.33 -0.52
C LEU A 221 -2.30 26.26 -1.19
N ILE A 222 -2.16 25.54 -2.31
CA ILE A 222 -0.91 25.41 -3.06
C ILE A 222 -0.95 26.39 -4.25
N PRO A 223 -0.04 27.39 -4.30
CA PRO A 223 -0.04 28.39 -5.37
C PRO A 223 0.36 27.77 -6.71
N ASP A 224 -0.22 28.28 -7.80
CA ASP A 224 0.09 27.90 -9.20
C ASP A 224 0.00 26.39 -9.52
N LEU A 225 -0.62 25.61 -8.63
CA LEU A 225 -0.75 24.17 -8.78
C LEU A 225 -1.55 23.80 -10.02
N ARG A 226 -1.03 22.83 -10.78
CA ARG A 226 -1.65 22.24 -11.95
C ARG A 226 -2.02 20.79 -11.67
N VAL A 227 -3.32 20.50 -11.64
CA VAL A 227 -3.82 19.16 -11.33
C VAL A 227 -4.43 18.52 -12.57
N ARG A 228 -4.19 17.22 -12.75
CA ARG A 228 -4.80 16.40 -13.81
C ARG A 228 -5.60 15.25 -13.20
N LEU A 229 -6.87 15.12 -13.60
CA LEU A 229 -7.88 14.24 -12.96
C LEU A 229 -8.65 13.35 -13.94
N ALA A 230 -8.44 13.49 -15.25
CA ALA A 230 -9.15 12.70 -16.26
C ALA A 230 -8.90 11.18 -16.10
N GLY A 231 -9.81 10.36 -16.64
CA GLY A 231 -9.67 8.90 -16.60
C GLY A 231 -10.08 8.25 -15.27
N ASN A 232 -10.58 9.01 -14.29
CA ASN A 232 -11.12 8.48 -13.05
C ASN A 232 -12.64 8.17 -13.14
N PRO A 233 -13.14 7.14 -12.43
CA PRO A 233 -14.54 6.74 -12.44
C PRO A 233 -15.43 7.60 -11.54
N TRP A 234 -15.53 8.90 -11.84
CA TRP A 234 -16.30 9.88 -11.06
C TRP A 234 -17.76 9.47 -10.86
N ARG A 235 -18.23 9.52 -9.62
CA ARG A 235 -19.60 9.19 -9.22
C ARG A 235 -20.41 10.48 -9.07
N CYS A 236 -21.28 10.74 -10.02
CA CYS A 236 -22.10 11.93 -10.10
C CYS A 236 -23.42 11.79 -9.34
N ASP A 237 -23.34 11.67 -8.01
CA ASP A 237 -24.47 11.77 -7.08
C ASP A 237 -24.35 13.04 -6.22
N CYS A 238 -25.15 13.22 -5.16
CA CYS A 238 -25.03 14.41 -4.29
C CYS A 238 -23.63 14.63 -3.74
N ASN A 239 -22.89 13.55 -3.46
CA ASN A 239 -21.65 13.67 -2.70
C ASN A 239 -20.56 14.37 -3.52
N ILE A 240 -20.68 14.40 -4.86
CA ILE A 240 -19.75 15.12 -5.73
C ILE A 240 -20.01 16.62 -5.80
N GLU A 241 -21.06 17.13 -5.14
CA GLU A 241 -21.50 18.52 -5.27
C GLU A 241 -20.38 19.53 -4.97
N ASP A 242 -19.65 19.35 -3.87
CA ASP A 242 -18.56 20.24 -3.47
C ASP A 242 -17.43 20.24 -4.51
N MET A 243 -17.08 19.06 -5.02
CA MET A 243 -16.10 18.90 -6.09
C MET A 243 -16.58 19.57 -7.39
N LEU A 244 -17.87 19.48 -7.72
CA LEU A 244 -18.48 20.13 -8.88
C LEU A 244 -18.39 21.66 -8.79
N ILE A 245 -18.70 22.23 -7.62
CA ILE A 245 -18.59 23.67 -7.35
C ILE A 245 -17.13 24.10 -7.46
N TRP A 246 -16.23 23.35 -6.84
CA TRP A 246 -14.78 23.59 -6.88
C TRP A 246 -14.23 23.59 -8.30
N LEU A 247 -14.58 22.58 -9.11
CA LEU A 247 -14.11 22.43 -10.49
C LEU A 247 -14.58 23.57 -11.41
N LYS A 248 -15.74 24.16 -11.13
CA LYS A 248 -16.28 25.32 -11.86
C LYS A 248 -15.66 26.63 -11.43
N ARG A 249 -15.26 26.73 -10.15
CA ARG A 249 -14.73 27.96 -9.56
C ARG A 249 -13.26 28.17 -9.89
N TYR A 250 -12.46 27.11 -9.92
CA TYR A 250 -11.01 27.19 -10.02
C TYR A 250 -10.47 26.59 -11.32
N ASP A 251 -9.47 27.23 -11.90
CA ASP A 251 -8.80 26.80 -13.14
C ASP A 251 -7.56 25.93 -12.91
N LEU A 252 -7.29 25.52 -11.66
CA LEU A 252 -6.14 24.68 -11.30
C LEU A 252 -6.17 23.30 -11.98
N VAL A 253 -7.35 22.80 -12.34
CA VAL A 253 -7.51 21.51 -13.03
C VAL A 253 -7.37 21.69 -14.54
N VAL A 254 -6.22 21.28 -15.06
CA VAL A 254 -5.82 21.52 -16.46
C VAL A 254 -6.71 20.75 -17.45
N ASP A 255 -7.16 19.55 -17.07
CA ASP A 255 -7.93 18.65 -17.93
C ASP A 255 -9.43 18.61 -17.59
N LYS A 256 -9.96 19.67 -16.95
CA LYS A 256 -11.36 19.78 -16.50
C LYS A 256 -12.42 19.42 -17.56
N LEU A 257 -12.15 19.71 -18.83
CA LEU A 257 -13.05 19.42 -19.96
C LEU A 257 -13.16 17.92 -20.27
N LYS A 258 -12.17 17.11 -19.85
CA LYS A 258 -12.13 15.66 -20.08
C LYS A 258 -12.73 14.85 -18.93
N ILE A 259 -13.23 15.54 -17.89
CA ILE A 259 -13.80 14.90 -16.70
C ILE A 259 -15.26 14.56 -16.96
N THR A 260 -15.58 13.26 -16.97
CA THR A 260 -16.92 12.73 -17.22
C THR A 260 -17.37 11.78 -16.12
N CYS A 261 -18.67 11.70 -15.89
CA CYS A 261 -19.26 10.74 -14.97
C CYS A 261 -19.09 9.30 -15.45
N SER A 262 -18.82 8.39 -14.52
CA SER A 262 -18.86 6.93 -14.74
C SER A 262 -20.12 6.31 -14.13
N ALA A 263 -20.59 6.88 -13.02
CA ALA A 263 -21.82 6.48 -12.34
C ALA A 263 -22.65 7.72 -11.96
N PRO A 264 -23.97 7.59 -11.74
CA PRO A 264 -24.80 6.42 -12.04
C PRO A 264 -25.01 6.23 -13.55
N ALA A 265 -25.59 5.08 -13.94
CA ALA A 265 -25.73 4.69 -15.36
C ALA A 265 -26.41 5.76 -16.23
N GLY A 266 -27.41 6.48 -15.70
CA GLY A 266 -28.12 7.54 -16.43
C GLY A 266 -27.30 8.80 -16.70
N LEU A 267 -26.19 9.00 -15.99
CA LEU A 267 -25.29 10.14 -16.18
C LEU A 267 -23.94 9.73 -16.78
N LYS A 268 -23.76 8.47 -17.16
CA LYS A 268 -22.50 7.97 -17.70
C LYS A 268 -22.07 8.79 -18.93
N HIS A 269 -20.78 9.14 -18.99
CA HIS A 269 -20.15 9.97 -20.03
C HIS A 269 -20.58 11.44 -20.07
N VAL A 270 -21.51 11.88 -19.23
CA VAL A 270 -21.84 13.31 -19.10
C VAL A 270 -20.66 14.06 -18.48
N SER A 271 -20.29 15.20 -19.06
CA SER A 271 -19.22 16.05 -18.52
C SER A 271 -19.64 16.65 -17.18
N LEU A 272 -18.75 16.56 -16.16
CA LEU A 272 -19.02 17.14 -14.84
C LEU A 272 -19.36 18.63 -14.95
N LEU A 273 -18.64 19.39 -15.78
CA LEU A 273 -18.84 20.84 -15.92
C LEU A 273 -20.24 21.23 -16.42
N GLN A 274 -20.93 20.33 -17.14
CA GLN A 274 -22.27 20.57 -17.68
C GLN A 274 -23.37 20.29 -16.66
N LEU A 275 -23.09 19.53 -15.61
CA LEU A 275 -24.09 19.14 -14.62
C LEU A 275 -24.51 20.32 -13.75
N LYS A 276 -25.79 20.34 -13.38
CA LYS A 276 -26.36 21.21 -12.37
C LYS A 276 -26.74 20.40 -11.14
N GLN A 277 -26.73 21.04 -9.97
CA GLN A 277 -26.96 20.38 -8.68
C GLN A 277 -28.25 19.56 -8.62
N TYR A 278 -29.36 20.09 -9.16
CA TYR A 278 -30.66 19.39 -9.16
C TYR A 278 -30.69 18.12 -10.02
N GLN A 279 -29.68 17.89 -10.87
CA GLN A 279 -29.57 16.68 -11.70
C GLN A 279 -28.84 15.54 -10.99
N LEU A 280 -28.24 15.81 -9.83
CA LEU A 280 -27.50 14.83 -9.04
C LEU A 280 -28.48 13.98 -8.22
N PRO A 281 -28.56 12.65 -8.46
CA PRO A 281 -29.48 11.79 -7.75
C PRO A 281 -29.01 11.51 -6.32
N CYS A 282 -29.96 11.57 -5.38
CA CYS A 282 -29.78 11.25 -3.97
C CYS A 282 -30.95 10.42 -3.49
N THR A 283 -30.92 9.12 -3.72
CA THR A 283 -31.86 8.24 -3.02
C THR A 283 -31.23 7.89 -1.67
N TYR A 284 -31.77 8.46 -0.60
CA TYR A 284 -31.53 8.03 0.79
C TYR A 284 -32.10 6.62 0.99
N THR A 285 -31.52 5.63 0.31
CA THR A 285 -31.91 4.21 0.36
C THR A 285 -30.66 3.33 0.45
N GLY A 286 -29.57 3.87 1.00
CA GLY A 286 -28.22 3.29 0.91
C GLY A 286 -27.54 2.91 2.22
N ASP A 287 -28.18 3.07 3.39
CA ASP A 287 -27.49 2.78 4.66
C ASP A 287 -28.28 1.92 5.67
N LEU A 288 -29.59 1.72 5.50
CA LEU A 288 -30.30 0.80 6.41
C LEU A 288 -30.12 -0.66 6.01
N LYS A 289 -30.08 -0.98 4.71
CA LYS A 289 -30.11 -2.37 4.25
C LYS A 289 -28.77 -3.10 4.44
N GLY A 290 -27.64 -2.41 4.19
CA GLY A 290 -26.30 -2.99 4.37
C GLY A 290 -25.87 -3.12 5.84
N VAL A 291 -26.25 -2.15 6.69
CA VAL A 291 -25.97 -2.19 8.13
C VAL A 291 -26.84 -3.26 8.82
N LEU A 292 -28.11 -3.39 8.43
CA LEU A 292 -28.97 -4.47 8.95
C LEU A 292 -28.47 -5.85 8.51
N GLU A 293 -28.12 -6.06 7.23
CA GLU A 293 -27.64 -7.36 6.74
C GLU A 293 -26.32 -7.80 7.41
N THR A 294 -25.36 -6.89 7.60
CA THR A 294 -24.10 -7.20 8.30
C THR A 294 -24.32 -7.50 9.78
N SER A 295 -25.28 -6.84 10.44
CA SER A 295 -25.66 -7.11 11.84
C SER A 295 -26.29 -8.49 12.03
N TYR A 296 -27.17 -8.93 11.12
CA TYR A 296 -27.83 -10.25 11.22
C TYR A 296 -26.87 -11.41 10.93
N VAL A 297 -25.93 -11.23 9.99
CA VAL A 297 -24.88 -12.24 9.72
C VAL A 297 -23.96 -12.40 10.93
N PHE A 298 -23.54 -11.29 11.55
CA PHE A 298 -22.74 -11.33 12.77
C PHE A 298 -23.49 -11.99 13.93
N LEU A 299 -24.76 -11.65 14.14
CA LEU A 299 -25.61 -12.29 15.13
C LEU A 299 -25.77 -13.80 14.89
N GLY A 300 -25.94 -14.22 13.63
CA GLY A 300 -26.03 -15.63 13.24
C GLY A 300 -24.75 -16.41 13.55
N MET A 301 -23.58 -15.82 13.27
CA MET A 301 -22.27 -16.42 13.59
C MET A 301 -22.07 -16.58 15.10
N VAL A 302 -22.46 -15.58 15.89
CA VAL A 302 -22.37 -15.63 17.35
C VAL A 302 -23.28 -16.71 17.94
N LEU A 303 -24.54 -16.78 17.47
CA LEU A 303 -25.49 -17.81 17.93
C LEU A 303 -25.04 -19.22 17.55
N ALA A 304 -24.47 -19.40 16.35
CA ALA A 304 -23.91 -20.68 15.93
C ALA A 304 -22.73 -21.10 16.83
N LEU A 305 -21.82 -20.16 17.15
CA LEU A 305 -20.69 -20.43 18.04
C LEU A 305 -21.15 -20.82 19.46
N ILE A 306 -22.13 -20.09 20.02
CA ILE A 306 -22.74 -20.42 21.31
C ILE A 306 -23.35 -21.83 21.27
N GLY A 307 -24.07 -22.17 20.20
CA GLY A 307 -24.65 -23.50 20.00
C GLY A 307 -23.59 -24.60 19.96
N VAL A 308 -22.48 -24.40 19.24
CA VAL A 308 -21.36 -25.35 19.17
C VAL A 308 -20.71 -25.53 20.54
N ILE A 309 -20.45 -24.44 21.26
CA ILE A 309 -19.87 -24.50 22.61
C ILE A 309 -20.80 -25.25 23.56
N PHE A 310 -22.10 -24.96 23.53
CA PHE A 310 -23.10 -25.65 24.35
C PHE A 310 -23.14 -27.15 24.06
N LEU A 311 -23.19 -27.54 22.79
CA LEU A 311 -23.14 -28.95 22.38
C LEU A 311 -21.83 -29.63 22.81
N LEU A 312 -20.70 -28.95 22.71
CA LEU A 312 -19.40 -29.45 23.18
C LEU A 312 -19.40 -29.68 24.69
N VAL A 313 -19.94 -28.75 25.48
CA VAL A 313 -20.07 -28.88 26.94
C VAL A 313 -20.95 -30.08 27.30
N LEU A 314 -22.10 -30.25 26.63
CA LEU A 314 -22.96 -31.43 26.82
C LEU A 314 -22.24 -32.72 26.42
N TYR A 315 -21.49 -32.70 25.32
CA TYR A 315 -20.74 -33.86 24.85
C TYR A 315 -19.64 -34.28 25.82
N LEU A 316 -18.83 -33.33 26.31
CA LEU A 316 -17.77 -33.59 27.28
C LEU A 316 -18.34 -34.08 28.61
N ASN A 317 -19.47 -33.53 29.05
CA ASN A 317 -20.12 -33.91 30.30
C ASN A 317 -21.13 -35.06 30.16
N ARG A 318 -21.26 -35.69 28.98
CA ARG A 318 -22.31 -36.68 28.70
C ARG A 318 -22.35 -37.85 29.70
N LYS A 319 -21.19 -38.29 30.18
CA LYS A 319 -21.08 -39.38 31.17
C LYS A 319 -21.52 -38.92 32.55
N GLY A 320 -21.14 -37.70 32.95
CA GLY A 320 -21.54 -37.08 34.21
C GLY A 320 -23.05 -36.82 34.27
N ILE A 321 -23.60 -36.27 33.19
CA ILE A 321 -25.05 -36.03 33.05
C ILE A 321 -25.85 -37.33 33.13
N LYS A 322 -25.42 -38.39 32.42
CA LYS A 322 -26.05 -39.71 32.53
C LYS A 322 -26.02 -40.24 33.96
N ARG A 323 -24.87 -40.16 34.63
CA ARG A 323 -24.73 -40.60 36.03
C ARG A 323 -25.64 -39.81 36.97
N TRP A 324 -25.73 -38.50 36.80
CA TRP A 324 -26.60 -37.63 37.58
C TRP A 324 -28.09 -37.98 37.37
N ILE A 325 -28.51 -38.22 36.12
CA ILE A 325 -29.88 -38.65 35.78
C ILE A 325 -30.22 -39.99 36.45
N TYR A 326 -29.31 -40.97 36.40
CA TYR A 326 -29.52 -42.26 37.06
C TYR A 326 -29.65 -42.10 38.58
N ASN A 327 -28.74 -41.36 39.21
CA ASN A 327 -28.80 -41.10 40.65
C ASN A 327 -30.10 -40.42 41.08
N ILE A 328 -30.61 -39.45 40.31
CA ILE A 328 -31.89 -38.78 40.59
C ILE A 328 -33.06 -39.76 40.46
N ARG A 329 -33.08 -40.55 39.38
CA ARG A 329 -34.14 -41.53 39.16
C ARG A 329 -34.18 -42.54 40.31
N ASP A 330 -33.02 -43.01 40.73
CA ASP A 330 -32.90 -43.99 41.80
C ASP A 330 -33.32 -43.36 43.14
N ALA A 331 -32.92 -42.12 43.44
CA ALA A 331 -33.39 -41.37 44.62
C ALA A 331 -34.92 -41.15 44.62
N CYS A 332 -35.52 -40.83 43.47
CA CYS A 332 -36.98 -40.71 43.35
C CYS A 332 -37.68 -42.07 43.53
N ARG A 333 -37.08 -43.15 43.03
CA ARG A 333 -37.61 -44.50 43.16
C ARG A 333 -37.61 -44.94 44.63
N ASP A 334 -36.51 -44.75 45.34
CA ASP A 334 -36.40 -45.09 46.76
C ASP A 334 -37.43 -44.32 47.60
N HIS A 335 -37.65 -43.04 47.27
CA HIS A 335 -38.65 -42.21 47.95
C HIS A 335 -40.08 -42.71 47.69
N MET A 336 -40.41 -43.08 46.46
CA MET A 336 -41.72 -43.66 46.10
C MET A 336 -41.95 -45.03 46.74
N GLU A 337 -40.95 -45.91 46.75
CA GLU A 337 -41.04 -47.22 47.43
C GLU A 337 -41.23 -47.02 48.94
N GLY A 338 -40.56 -46.04 49.55
CA GLY A 338 -40.78 -45.65 50.95
C GLY A 338 -42.21 -45.20 51.25
N TYR A 339 -42.85 -44.45 50.35
CA TYR A 339 -44.28 -44.13 50.48
C TYR A 339 -45.17 -45.36 50.36
N HIS A 340 -44.85 -46.28 49.43
CA HIS A 340 -45.62 -47.50 49.22
C HIS A 340 -45.59 -48.42 50.44
N TYR A 341 -44.40 -48.65 51.03
CA TYR A 341 -44.26 -49.43 52.26
C TYR A 341 -45.01 -48.81 53.45
N ARG A 342 -44.92 -47.48 53.62
CA ARG A 342 -45.70 -46.78 54.68
C ARG A 342 -47.20 -46.90 54.46
N TYR A 343 -47.65 -46.84 53.20
CA TYR A 343 -49.06 -47.01 52.87
C TYR A 343 -49.53 -48.43 53.21
N GLU A 344 -48.80 -49.48 52.81
CA GLU A 344 -49.12 -50.88 53.12
C GLU A 344 -49.18 -51.16 54.62
N ILE A 345 -48.22 -50.65 55.41
CA ILE A 345 -48.24 -50.81 56.88
C ILE A 345 -49.48 -50.14 57.49
N ASN A 346 -49.81 -48.93 57.06
CA ASN A 346 -50.96 -48.19 57.58
C ASN A 346 -52.30 -48.78 57.12
N SER A 347 -52.31 -49.59 56.06
CA SER A 347 -53.52 -50.21 55.50
C SER A 347 -53.67 -51.69 55.86
N ASP A 348 -52.74 -52.28 56.64
CA ASP A 348 -52.91 -53.66 57.15
C ASP A 348 -54.00 -53.71 58.24
N PRO A 349 -55.14 -54.38 57.98
CA PRO A 349 -56.24 -54.49 58.93
C PRO A 349 -55.89 -55.29 60.20
N ARG A 350 -54.76 -56.02 60.22
CA ARG A 350 -54.28 -56.69 61.45
C ARG A 350 -53.78 -55.71 62.51
N LEU A 351 -53.19 -54.58 62.11
CA LEU A 351 -52.80 -53.50 63.04
C LEU A 351 -54.02 -52.75 63.57
N ALA A 352 -55.08 -52.60 62.77
CA ALA A 352 -56.35 -52.03 63.23
C ALA A 352 -57.06 -52.91 64.28
N ASN A 353 -56.85 -54.23 64.24
CA ASN A 353 -57.41 -55.17 65.22
C ASN A 353 -56.59 -55.32 66.50
N LEU A 354 -55.35 -54.85 66.55
CA LEU A 354 -54.58 -54.77 67.81
C LEU A 354 -55.01 -53.59 68.68
N SER A 355 -55.56 -52.51 68.10
CA SER A 355 -56.13 -51.40 68.86
C SER A 355 -57.59 -51.61 69.30
N LEU A 356 -58.27 -52.64 68.78
CA LEU A 356 -59.67 -52.94 69.13
C LEU A 356 -59.80 -53.98 70.26
N ASN A 357 -58.72 -54.63 70.67
CA ASN A 357 -58.71 -55.62 71.76
C ASN A 357 -57.90 -55.19 72.99
N SER A 358 -57.52 -53.92 73.11
CA SER A 358 -56.86 -53.37 74.31
C SER A 358 -57.78 -52.57 75.24
N ASP A 359 -59.08 -52.53 74.96
CA ASP A 359 -60.07 -51.93 75.87
C ASP A 359 -61.20 -52.94 76.18
N VAL A 360 -60.88 -53.95 76.98
CA VAL A 360 -61.78 -54.53 78.01
C VAL A 360 -60.96 -54.84 79.25
#